data_AF-A0AAD6TN83-F1
#
_entry.id   AF-A0AAD6TN83-F1
#
_cell.length_a   1.000
_cell.length_b   1.000
_cell.length_c   1.000
_cell.angle_alpha   90.00
_cell.angle_beta   90.00
_cell.angle_gamma   90.00
#
_symmetry.space_group_name_H-M   'P 1'
#
loop_
_entity.id
_entity.type
_entity.pdbx_description
1 polymer ?
#
loop_
_entity_poly.entity_id
_entity_poly.type
_entity_poly.pdbx_seq_one_letter_code
_entity_poly.pdbx_strand_id
1 'polypeptide(L)'
;MDNCIVCGRYAEARCSACRGVRYCGSQCQKQDWKSHKSDCKSFQVATLNVVGAGGNVQEKPVPTHCTGCKLKFGSEIGKRDELCPDCGYAACADCACHNRRGTCYCENSNFGHKYCGRVPEWYHCSSRTGRVYRGDNHPDPYDAELHAVPAAQWEAAPRTCGNCWQTKLCLKRGYQCKYWMCQ
;
A
#
# COMPACT_ATOMS: atom_id res chain seq x y z
N MET A 1 -39.31 6.01 -0.38
CA MET A 1 -39.50 5.23 0.87
C MET A 1 -38.29 4.35 1.06
N ASP A 2 -37.67 4.43 2.23
CA ASP A 2 -36.38 3.81 2.51
C ASP A 2 -36.59 2.48 3.24
N ASN A 3 -36.88 1.45 2.48
CA ASN A 3 -37.17 0.12 3.00
C ASN A 3 -35.95 -0.80 2.90
N CYS A 4 -35.91 -1.78 3.80
CA CYS A 4 -34.90 -2.82 3.83
C CYS A 4 -35.06 -3.71 2.61
N ILE A 5 -33.97 -3.94 1.88
CA ILE A 5 -33.99 -4.77 0.67
C ILE A 5 -34.36 -6.24 0.95
N VAL A 6 -34.17 -6.70 2.20
CA VAL A 6 -34.41 -8.10 2.60
C VAL A 6 -35.83 -8.33 3.09
N CYS A 7 -36.36 -7.44 3.93
CA CYS A 7 -37.63 -7.69 4.64
C CYS A 7 -38.69 -6.61 4.42
N GLY A 8 -38.39 -5.55 3.64
CA GLY A 8 -39.34 -4.49 3.32
C GLY A 8 -39.68 -3.51 4.46
N ARG A 9 -39.21 -3.76 5.69
CA ARG A 9 -39.39 -2.84 6.83
C ARG A 9 -38.58 -1.56 6.64
N TYR A 10 -38.95 -0.50 7.35
CA TYR A 10 -38.18 0.75 7.36
C TYR A 10 -36.70 0.52 7.69
N ALA A 11 -35.82 1.18 6.93
CA ALA A 11 -34.38 1.00 7.00
C ALA A 11 -33.64 2.30 7.32
N GLU A 12 -33.13 2.37 8.54
CA GLU A 12 -32.30 3.46 9.05
C GLU A 12 -30.84 3.34 8.61
N ALA A 13 -30.37 2.11 8.36
CA ALA A 13 -28.97 1.85 8.03
C ALA A 13 -28.77 1.59 6.53
N ARG A 14 -27.65 2.10 6.00
CA ARG A 14 -27.15 1.78 4.65
C ARG A 14 -25.93 0.88 4.75
N CYS A 15 -25.63 0.14 3.69
CA CYS A 15 -24.33 -0.53 3.57
C CYS A 15 -23.22 0.50 3.76
N SER A 16 -22.37 0.32 4.77
CA SER A 16 -21.29 1.29 5.09
C SER A 16 -20.26 1.42 3.97
N ALA A 17 -20.09 0.36 3.18
CA ALA A 17 -19.17 0.31 2.06
C ALA A 17 -19.70 1.07 0.83
N CYS A 18 -20.81 0.61 0.23
CA CYS A 18 -21.30 1.16 -1.04
C CYS A 18 -22.40 2.20 -0.90
N ARG A 19 -23.06 2.28 0.27
CA ARG A 19 -24.24 3.12 0.55
C ARG A 19 -25.43 2.93 -0.42
N GLY A 20 -25.38 1.94 -1.32
CA GLY A 20 -26.34 1.73 -2.41
C GLY A 20 -27.57 0.88 -2.03
N VAL A 21 -27.50 0.14 -0.92
CA VAL A 21 -28.62 -0.66 -0.39
C VAL A 21 -28.87 -0.34 1.07
N ARG A 22 -30.11 -0.53 1.52
CA ARG A 22 -30.56 -0.22 2.87
C ARG A 22 -31.02 -1.47 3.63
N TYR A 23 -30.77 -1.46 4.92
CA TYR A 23 -31.14 -2.52 5.85
C TYR A 23 -31.80 -1.96 7.10
N CYS A 24 -32.79 -2.68 7.63
CA CYS A 24 -33.37 -2.35 8.93
C CYS A 24 -32.44 -2.73 10.10
N GLY A 25 -31.32 -3.41 9.82
CA GLY A 25 -30.32 -3.79 10.81
C GLY A 25 -29.24 -4.71 10.26
N SER A 26 -28.24 -5.00 11.09
CA SER A 26 -27.08 -5.82 10.74
C SER A 26 -27.44 -7.26 10.37
N GLN A 27 -28.55 -7.80 10.89
CA GLN A 27 -29.05 -9.13 10.54
C GLN A 27 -29.42 -9.22 9.05
N CYS A 28 -30.22 -8.27 8.56
CA CYS A 28 -30.59 -8.21 7.14
C CYS A 28 -29.38 -7.93 6.25
N GLN A 29 -28.45 -7.08 6.69
CA GLN A 29 -27.19 -6.87 5.96
C GLN A 29 -26.37 -8.16 5.81
N LYS A 30 -26.23 -8.94 6.88
CA LYS A 30 -25.48 -10.21 6.85
C LYS A 30 -26.18 -11.27 5.98
N GLN A 31 -27.51 -11.29 5.99
CA GLN A 31 -28.29 -12.19 5.15
C GLN A 31 -28.10 -11.87 3.66
N ASP A 32 -28.18 -10.59 3.29
CA ASP A 32 -27.99 -10.14 1.91
C ASP A 32 -26.54 -10.22 1.44
N TRP A 33 -25.57 -10.23 2.37
CA TRP A 33 -24.14 -10.13 2.04
C TRP A 33 -23.65 -11.12 0.97
N LYS A 34 -24.15 -12.37 0.98
CA LYS A 34 -23.73 -13.36 -0.03
C LYS A 34 -24.08 -12.94 -1.46
N SER A 35 -25.23 -12.29 -1.63
CA SER A 35 -25.73 -11.78 -2.90
C SER A 35 -25.21 -10.38 -3.20
N HIS A 36 -25.23 -9.50 -2.19
CA HIS A 36 -24.79 -8.11 -2.31
C HIS A 36 -23.29 -7.96 -2.52
N LYS A 37 -22.46 -8.89 -2.04
CA LYS A 37 -20.98 -8.75 -2.08
C LYS A 37 -20.44 -8.58 -3.50
N SER A 38 -20.98 -9.29 -4.49
CA SER A 38 -20.56 -9.14 -5.89
C SER A 38 -20.93 -7.78 -6.46
N ASP A 39 -22.08 -7.24 -6.05
CA ASP A 39 -22.66 -6.01 -6.61
C ASP A 39 -22.29 -4.76 -5.79
N CYS A 40 -21.66 -4.96 -4.63
CA CYS A 40 -21.20 -3.89 -3.77
C CYS A 40 -20.05 -3.16 -4.45
N LYS A 41 -20.36 -2.05 -5.13
CA LYS A 41 -19.42 -1.23 -5.94
C LYS A 41 -18.08 -0.93 -5.26
N SER A 42 -18.05 -0.78 -3.94
CA SER A 42 -16.82 -0.56 -3.17
C SER A 42 -15.86 -1.76 -3.17
N PHE A 43 -16.32 -2.96 -3.54
CA PHE A 43 -15.52 -4.17 -3.74
C PHE A 43 -15.29 -4.49 -5.23
N GLN A 44 -15.99 -3.84 -6.16
CA GLN A 44 -15.75 -3.97 -7.61
C GLN A 44 -14.54 -3.16 -8.11
N VAL A 45 -13.73 -2.57 -7.22
CA VAL A 45 -12.55 -1.79 -7.60
C VAL A 45 -11.34 -2.73 -7.81
N ALA A 46 -11.47 -3.65 -8.77
CA ALA A 46 -10.36 -4.44 -9.26
C ALA A 46 -10.51 -4.79 -10.75
N THR A 47 -10.99 -3.84 -11.56
CA THR A 47 -10.78 -3.77 -13.02
C THR A 47 -11.48 -2.53 -13.56
N LEU A 48 -10.81 -1.39 -13.66
CA LEU A 48 -11.27 -0.30 -14.52
C LEU A 48 -10.08 0.35 -15.21
N ASN A 49 -9.78 -0.12 -16.41
CA ASN A 49 -9.31 0.76 -17.47
C ASN A 49 -10.50 1.63 -17.91
N VAL A 50 -10.31 2.95 -17.72
CA VAL A 50 -10.85 4.10 -18.47
C VAL A 50 -12.35 4.12 -18.82
N VAL A 51 -13.11 5.02 -18.19
CA VAL A 51 -13.75 6.23 -18.76
C VAL A 51 -14.87 6.69 -17.79
N GLY A 52 -14.75 7.93 -17.30
CA GLY A 52 -15.86 8.84 -17.04
C GLY A 52 -16.86 8.51 -15.91
N ALA A 53 -16.61 9.04 -14.72
CA ALA A 53 -17.68 9.49 -13.82
C ALA A 53 -17.20 10.71 -13.01
N GLY A 54 -17.82 11.86 -13.27
CA GLY A 54 -17.49 13.17 -12.71
C GLY A 54 -17.68 13.28 -11.19
N GLY A 55 -16.75 12.73 -10.43
CA GLY A 55 -16.39 13.27 -9.13
C GLY A 55 -15.39 14.41 -9.35
N ASN A 56 -15.57 15.55 -8.67
CA ASN A 56 -14.50 16.53 -8.54
C ASN A 56 -13.37 15.84 -7.74
N VAL A 57 -12.42 15.22 -8.45
CA VAL A 57 -11.18 14.75 -7.86
C VAL A 57 -10.42 16.04 -7.55
N GLN A 58 -10.51 16.51 -6.30
CA GLN A 58 -9.56 17.48 -5.81
C GLN A 58 -8.19 16.81 -5.88
N GLU A 59 -7.46 17.08 -6.96
CA GLU A 59 -6.08 16.63 -7.11
C GLU A 59 -5.31 17.12 -5.88
N LYS A 60 -4.64 16.20 -5.18
CA LYS A 60 -3.81 16.58 -4.03
C LYS A 60 -2.83 17.68 -4.49
N PRO A 61 -2.68 18.79 -3.74
CA PRO A 61 -1.75 19.83 -4.11
C PRO A 61 -0.36 19.26 -4.35
N VAL A 62 0.20 19.62 -5.50
CA VAL A 62 1.52 19.18 -5.95
C VAL A 62 2.58 19.75 -4.98
N PRO A 63 3.42 18.91 -4.32
CA PRO A 63 4.35 19.40 -3.30
C PRO A 63 5.37 20.41 -3.85
N THR A 64 5.50 21.60 -3.27
CA THR A 64 6.44 22.62 -3.77
C THR A 64 7.87 22.48 -3.24
N HIS A 65 8.08 21.62 -2.25
CA HIS A 65 9.38 21.41 -1.61
C HIS A 65 9.64 19.92 -1.33
N CYS A 66 10.91 19.53 -1.35
CA CYS A 66 11.37 18.25 -0.88
C CYS A 66 10.94 18.07 0.58
N THR A 67 10.22 16.99 0.86
CA THR A 67 9.77 16.66 2.21
C THR A 67 10.95 16.41 3.14
N GLY A 68 12.01 15.77 2.62
CA GLY A 68 13.20 15.36 3.36
C GLY A 68 14.19 16.48 3.73
N CYS A 69 14.42 17.46 2.84
CA CYS A 69 15.40 18.53 3.07
C CYS A 69 14.87 19.97 2.91
N LYS A 70 13.59 20.14 2.56
CA LYS A 70 12.93 21.45 2.29
C LYS A 70 13.49 22.20 1.08
N LEU A 71 14.28 21.58 0.21
CA LEU A 71 14.66 22.15 -1.07
C LEU A 71 13.40 22.52 -1.87
N LYS A 72 13.31 23.76 -2.35
CA LYS A 72 12.21 24.20 -3.23
C LYS A 72 12.36 23.56 -4.61
N PHE A 73 11.32 22.91 -5.09
CA PHE A 73 11.28 22.37 -6.44
C PHE A 73 11.03 23.47 -7.48
N GLY A 74 11.51 23.27 -8.71
CA GLY A 74 11.33 24.19 -9.83
C GLY A 74 12.32 25.35 -9.89
N SER A 75 13.34 25.37 -9.01
CA SER A 75 14.54 26.19 -9.23
C SER A 75 15.49 25.50 -10.21
N GLU A 76 16.48 26.22 -10.73
CA GLU A 76 17.54 25.69 -11.60
C GLU A 76 18.29 24.48 -10.99
N ILE A 77 18.15 24.26 -9.68
CA ILE A 77 18.80 23.19 -8.90
C ILE A 77 17.79 22.12 -8.42
N GLY A 78 16.52 22.50 -8.19
CA GLY A 78 15.56 21.65 -7.48
C GLY A 78 14.62 20.87 -8.41
N LYS A 79 14.99 19.66 -8.81
CA LYS A 79 14.06 18.71 -9.44
C LYS A 79 13.39 17.83 -8.40
N ARG A 80 12.09 17.56 -8.59
CA ARG A 80 11.41 16.50 -7.86
C ARG A 80 11.70 15.19 -8.58
N ASP A 81 12.42 14.32 -7.90
CA ASP A 81 12.85 13.04 -8.45
C ASP A 81 11.82 11.95 -8.11
N GLU A 82 11.37 11.94 -6.85
CA GLU A 82 10.41 10.96 -6.36
C GLU A 82 9.15 11.62 -5.78
N LEU A 83 7.99 11.02 -6.03
CA LEU A 83 6.70 11.42 -5.46
C LEU A 83 5.91 10.18 -5.06
N CYS A 84 5.64 10.03 -3.76
CA CYS A 84 4.85 8.90 -3.28
C CYS A 84 3.36 9.15 -3.56
N PRO A 85 2.68 8.30 -4.37
CA PRO A 85 1.28 8.48 -4.71
C PRO A 85 0.35 8.33 -3.48
N ASP A 86 0.77 7.52 -2.51
CA ASP A 86 -0.04 7.19 -1.34
C ASP A 86 0.00 8.33 -0.29
N CYS A 87 1.20 8.70 0.16
CA CYS A 87 1.37 9.62 1.28
C CYS A 87 1.78 11.05 0.89
N GLY A 88 2.07 11.30 -0.39
CA GLY A 88 2.47 12.63 -0.89
C GLY A 88 3.89 13.07 -0.52
N TYR A 89 4.70 12.18 0.09
CA TYR A 89 6.11 12.46 0.32
C TYR A 89 6.82 12.70 -1.00
N ALA A 90 7.57 13.79 -1.11
CA ALA A 90 8.33 14.14 -2.30
C ALA A 90 9.81 14.29 -1.97
N ALA A 91 10.69 13.69 -2.76
CA ALA A 91 12.14 13.81 -2.57
C ALA A 91 12.81 14.48 -3.79
N CYS A 92 13.82 15.30 -3.54
CA CYS A 92 14.80 15.68 -4.55
C CYS A 92 15.75 14.52 -4.82
N ALA A 93 16.53 14.60 -5.90
CA ALA A 93 17.49 13.57 -6.28
C ALA A 93 18.44 13.17 -5.12
N ASP A 94 19.02 14.17 -4.44
CA ASP A 94 19.91 13.91 -3.28
C ASP A 94 19.21 13.21 -2.12
N CYS A 95 17.91 13.47 -1.93
CA CYS A 95 17.15 12.80 -0.88
C CYS A 95 16.67 11.43 -1.33
N ALA A 96 16.32 11.23 -2.61
CA ALA A 96 15.82 9.97 -3.14
C ALA A 96 16.82 8.82 -2.91
N CYS A 97 18.11 9.09 -3.06
CA CYS A 97 19.17 8.12 -2.77
C CYS A 97 19.58 8.04 -1.28
N HIS A 98 19.00 8.87 -0.40
CA HIS A 98 19.42 8.96 1.00
C HIS A 98 18.58 8.06 1.92
N ASN A 99 19.23 7.14 2.63
CA ASN A 99 18.59 6.15 3.49
C ASN A 99 17.72 6.69 4.65
N ARG A 100 17.82 7.99 4.98
CA ARG A 100 16.99 8.66 6.01
C ARG A 100 16.04 9.73 5.49
N ARG A 101 16.18 10.15 4.23
CA ARG A 101 15.43 11.27 3.64
C ARG A 101 14.73 10.89 2.33
N GLY A 102 15.06 9.71 1.80
CA GLY A 102 14.47 9.05 0.64
C GLY A 102 13.61 7.87 1.02
N THR A 103 13.08 7.84 2.24
CA THR A 103 11.99 6.93 2.58
C THR A 103 10.72 7.73 2.77
N CYS A 104 9.62 7.30 2.15
CA CYS A 104 8.35 7.97 2.32
C CYS A 104 7.74 7.65 3.69
N TYR A 105 6.52 8.12 3.94
CA TYR A 105 5.84 7.89 5.21
C TYR A 105 5.16 6.53 5.33
N CYS A 106 5.08 5.75 4.26
CA CYS A 106 4.37 4.48 4.26
C CYS A 106 5.13 3.41 5.04
N GLU A 107 4.42 2.62 5.86
CA GLU A 107 5.06 1.57 6.69
C GLU A 107 5.41 0.30 5.88
N ASN A 108 4.75 0.11 4.73
CA ASN A 108 4.81 -1.13 3.94
C ASN A 108 5.34 -0.92 2.50
N SER A 109 5.71 0.30 2.14
CA SER A 109 6.22 0.68 0.82
C SER A 109 7.14 1.89 0.89
N ASN A 110 7.98 2.06 -0.12
CA ASN A 110 8.68 3.31 -0.38
C ASN A 110 8.28 3.85 -1.76
N PHE A 111 7.81 5.10 -1.82
CA PHE A 111 7.37 5.73 -3.08
C PHE A 111 6.39 4.87 -3.92
N GLY A 112 5.53 4.09 -3.27
CA GLY A 112 4.58 3.19 -3.93
C GLY A 112 5.12 1.78 -4.22
N HIS A 113 6.43 1.57 -4.11
CA HIS A 113 7.05 0.25 -4.24
C HIS A 113 6.98 -0.50 -2.91
N LYS A 114 6.26 -1.63 -2.89
CA LYS A 114 6.09 -2.43 -1.67
C LYS A 114 7.41 -3.06 -1.22
N TYR A 115 7.69 -2.97 0.08
CA TYR A 115 8.90 -3.58 0.65
C TYR A 115 8.92 -5.11 0.55
N CYS A 116 7.76 -5.75 0.44
CA CYS A 116 7.69 -7.20 0.34
C CYS A 116 8.34 -7.77 -0.92
N GLY A 117 8.50 -6.98 -1.98
CA GLY A 117 9.21 -7.43 -3.18
C GLY A 117 10.74 -7.35 -3.08
N ARG A 118 11.30 -6.95 -1.93
CA ARG A 118 12.74 -6.70 -1.77
C ARG A 118 13.35 -7.58 -0.71
N VAL A 119 14.67 -7.72 -0.73
CA VAL A 119 15.43 -8.31 0.38
C VAL A 119 15.29 -7.40 1.62
N PRO A 120 15.17 -7.95 2.85
CA PRO A 120 15.12 -7.11 4.05
C PRO A 120 16.39 -6.27 4.23
N GLU A 121 16.23 -4.95 4.36
CA GLU A 121 17.33 -3.98 4.54
C GLU A 121 16.97 -2.96 5.62
N TRP A 122 17.98 -2.39 6.26
CA TRP A 122 17.81 -1.54 7.46
C TRP A 122 17.06 -0.25 7.20
N TYR A 123 17.12 0.25 5.97
CA TYR A 123 16.47 1.48 5.53
C TYR A 123 15.08 1.24 4.91
N HIS A 124 14.59 0.00 4.89
CA HIS A 124 13.18 -0.27 4.61
C HIS A 124 12.34 0.14 5.82
N CYS A 125 12.18 1.45 6.02
CA CYS A 125 11.51 2.05 7.17
C CYS A 125 10.67 3.27 6.77
N SER A 126 9.65 3.58 7.57
CA SER A 126 8.88 4.81 7.40
C SER A 126 9.66 6.01 7.95
N SER A 127 9.86 7.06 7.15
CA SER A 127 10.42 8.33 7.66
C SER A 127 9.52 9.03 8.68
N ARG A 128 8.25 8.63 8.81
CA ARG A 128 7.32 9.21 9.80
C ARG A 128 7.56 8.66 11.19
N THR A 129 7.76 7.35 11.29
CA THR A 129 7.82 6.64 12.57
C THR A 129 9.20 6.08 12.89
N GLY A 130 10.11 6.05 11.91
CA GLY A 130 11.40 5.35 11.99
C GLY A 130 11.26 3.83 12.10
N ARG A 131 10.04 3.27 12.01
CA ARG A 131 9.81 1.84 12.17
C ARG A 131 10.29 1.11 10.91
N VAL A 132 11.18 0.15 11.14
CA VAL A 132 11.63 -0.81 10.12
C VAL A 132 10.47 -1.74 9.75
N TYR A 133 10.33 -2.00 8.46
CA TYR A 133 9.41 -2.99 7.92
C TYR A 133 9.77 -4.40 8.42
N ARG A 134 8.80 -5.08 9.03
CA ARG A 134 8.92 -6.45 9.56
C ARG A 134 7.90 -7.41 8.96
N GLY A 135 7.34 -7.04 7.80
CA GLY A 135 6.39 -7.87 7.09
C GLY A 135 7.08 -8.99 6.31
N ASP A 136 6.35 -9.58 5.38
CA ASP A 136 6.90 -10.63 4.52
C ASP A 136 7.81 -10.04 3.44
N ASN A 137 8.80 -10.81 3.02
CA ASN A 137 9.70 -10.50 1.92
C ASN A 137 9.75 -11.69 0.94
N HIS A 138 9.68 -11.39 -0.34
CA HIS A 138 9.68 -12.31 -1.47
C HIS A 138 10.46 -11.66 -2.63
N PRO A 139 11.76 -11.35 -2.44
CA PRO A 139 12.57 -10.80 -3.53
C PRO A 139 12.52 -11.71 -4.76
N ASP A 140 12.67 -11.13 -5.94
CA ASP A 140 12.87 -11.95 -7.12
C ASP A 140 14.17 -12.76 -7.01
N PRO A 141 14.32 -13.83 -7.81
CA PRO A 141 15.48 -14.72 -7.71
C PRO A 141 16.83 -14.00 -7.93
N TYR A 142 16.86 -12.97 -8.79
CA TYR A 142 18.08 -12.24 -9.09
C TYR A 142 18.53 -11.40 -7.88
N ASP A 143 17.61 -10.63 -7.29
CA ASP A 143 17.88 -9.87 -6.07
C ASP A 143 18.28 -10.79 -4.91
N ALA A 144 17.62 -11.95 -4.76
CA ALA A 144 17.97 -12.90 -3.73
C ALA A 144 19.39 -13.48 -3.90
N GLU A 145 19.79 -13.78 -5.14
CA GLU A 145 21.13 -14.27 -5.46
C GLU A 145 22.20 -13.21 -5.23
N LEU A 146 21.96 -11.97 -5.67
CA LEU A 146 22.87 -10.84 -5.47
C LEU A 146 23.15 -10.58 -3.97
N HIS A 147 22.11 -10.69 -3.14
CA HIS A 147 22.23 -10.55 -1.69
C HIS A 147 22.71 -11.83 -0.99
N ALA A 148 22.98 -12.91 -1.74
CA ALA A 148 23.38 -14.23 -1.27
C ALA A 148 22.46 -14.76 -0.17
N VAL A 149 21.15 -14.66 -0.40
CA VAL A 149 20.12 -15.17 0.52
C VAL A 149 20.21 -16.71 0.56
N PRO A 150 20.52 -17.33 1.71
CA PRO A 150 20.68 -18.77 1.77
C PRO A 150 19.37 -19.51 1.49
N ALA A 151 19.43 -20.64 0.77
CA ALA A 151 18.25 -21.47 0.48
C ALA A 151 17.45 -21.84 1.75
N ALA A 152 18.14 -22.07 2.87
CA ALA A 152 17.54 -22.39 4.16
C ALA A 152 16.67 -21.26 4.76
N GLN A 153 16.77 -20.03 4.24
CA GLN A 153 15.99 -18.87 4.71
C GLN A 153 14.66 -18.72 3.98
N TRP A 154 14.40 -19.53 2.94
CA TRP A 154 13.09 -19.59 2.32
C TRP A 154 12.17 -20.51 3.10
N GLU A 155 10.88 -20.18 3.08
CA GLU A 155 9.85 -21.10 3.56
C GLU A 155 9.75 -22.33 2.66
N ALA A 156 9.21 -23.44 3.20
CA ALA A 156 9.14 -24.70 2.48
C ALA A 156 8.15 -24.69 1.30
N ALA A 157 7.14 -23.82 1.34
CA ALA A 157 6.11 -23.71 0.33
C ALA A 157 5.65 -22.26 0.14
N PRO A 158 5.14 -21.89 -1.05
CA PRO A 158 4.52 -20.60 -1.26
C PRO A 158 3.30 -20.38 -0.36
N ARG A 159 3.10 -19.14 0.06
CA ARG A 159 1.91 -18.71 0.81
C ARG A 159 1.50 -17.30 0.42
N THR A 160 0.34 -16.88 0.90
CA THR A 160 -0.12 -15.50 0.73
C THR A 160 0.76 -14.54 1.52
N CYS A 161 1.31 -13.54 0.83
CA CYS A 161 2.05 -12.45 1.44
C CYS A 161 1.10 -11.49 2.18
N GLY A 162 1.43 -11.14 3.42
CA GLY A 162 0.65 -10.20 4.25
C GLY A 162 0.73 -8.73 3.86
N ASN A 163 1.50 -8.37 2.81
CA ASN A 163 1.60 -6.99 2.30
C ASN A 163 1.01 -6.85 0.89
N CYS A 164 1.39 -7.73 -0.04
CA CYS A 164 0.88 -7.68 -1.42
C CYS A 164 -0.30 -8.61 -1.69
N TRP A 165 -0.62 -9.54 -0.79
CA TRP A 165 -1.69 -10.55 -0.95
C TRP A 165 -1.48 -11.52 -2.11
N GLN A 166 -0.30 -11.53 -2.74
CA GLN A 166 0.07 -12.50 -3.76
C GLN A 166 0.53 -13.81 -3.10
N THR A 167 0.28 -14.93 -3.78
CA THR A 167 0.90 -16.21 -3.42
C THR A 167 2.34 -16.21 -3.93
N LYS A 168 3.30 -16.24 -3.02
CA LYS A 168 4.74 -16.16 -3.31
C LYS A 168 5.50 -17.10 -2.39
N LEU A 169 6.67 -17.55 -2.84
CA LEU A 169 7.65 -18.14 -1.93
C LEU A 169 8.23 -16.99 -1.10
N CYS A 170 8.04 -17.03 0.22
CA CYS A 170 8.49 -15.97 1.12
C CYS A 170 9.75 -16.41 1.88
N LEU A 171 10.54 -15.43 2.29
CA LEU A 171 11.57 -15.61 3.29
C LEU A 171 10.94 -15.88 4.65
N LYS A 172 11.60 -16.72 5.44
CA LYS A 172 11.25 -16.98 6.84
C LYS A 172 11.28 -15.67 7.61
N ARG A 173 10.27 -15.48 8.47
CA ARG A 173 10.18 -14.31 9.34
C ARG A 173 11.42 -14.18 10.22
N GLY A 174 11.93 -12.96 10.34
CA GLY A 174 13.12 -12.67 11.13
C GLY A 174 14.44 -12.81 10.38
N TYR A 175 14.44 -13.25 9.12
CA TYR A 175 15.64 -13.17 8.27
C TYR A 175 16.09 -11.70 8.17
N GLN A 176 17.38 -11.48 8.43
CA GLN A 176 18.06 -10.21 8.22
C GLN A 176 19.19 -10.45 7.23
N CYS A 177 19.29 -9.59 6.22
CA CYS A 177 20.37 -9.67 5.24
C CYS A 177 21.72 -9.41 5.94
N LYS A 178 22.78 -10.13 5.55
CA LYS A 178 24.13 -9.99 6.11
C LYS A 178 24.74 -8.59 5.90
N TYR A 179 24.26 -7.85 4.89
CA TYR A 179 24.71 -6.47 4.60
C TYR A 179 24.06 -5.41 5.51
N TRP A 180 23.24 -5.83 6.47
CA TRP A 180 22.64 -4.98 7.51
C TRP A 180 23.67 -4.16 8.32
N MET A 181 24.95 -4.55 8.32
CA MET A 181 26.00 -3.98 9.18
C MET A 181 26.89 -2.91 8.54
N CYS A 182 26.73 -2.60 7.25
CA CYS A 182 27.46 -1.45 6.67
C CYS A 182 26.75 -0.14 7.03
N GLN A 183 27.19 0.45 8.14
CA GLN A 183 26.94 1.84 8.53
C GLN A 183 27.89 2.79 7.80
#